data_AF-A0A7X9E978-F1
#
_entry.id   AF-A0A7X9E978-F1
#
_cell.length_a   1.000
_cell.length_b   1.000
_cell.length_c   1.000
_cell.angle_alpha   90.00
_cell.angle_beta   90.00
_cell.angle_gamma   90.00
#
_symmetry.space_group_name_H-M   'P 1'
#
loop_
_entity.id
_entity.type
_entity.pdbx_description
1 polymer ?
#
loop_
_entity_poly.entity_id
_entity_poly.type
_entity_poly.pdbx_seq_one_letter_code
_entity_poly.pdbx_strand_id
1 'polypeptide(L)'
;MTSVNAVYQFIRAYDLTTDFAVKDGKIIYSRIEDGYREWLETMARWYKNGLIDPEYLTTDANSLSAKATGNKAFAWYGASGGNLTSYVAAMKTSDPNVKVRGIPYVQNKNGITNNKIGDAWTGHGTAISTACKDVEVALKWLDFAYSKEGQNLMVYGEEGVSYNWVNGYPKLADMIFNQPGLSGSQAISKYSVAAANNCYFANSQNGKNNECRS
;
A
#
# COMPACT_ATOMS: atom_id res chain seq x y z
N MET A 1 -13.98 -17.50 -0.23
CA MET A 1 -12.82 -17.77 -1.11
C MET A 1 -11.81 -16.63 -0.99
N THR A 2 -10.50 -16.95 -1.01
CA THR A 2 -9.39 -16.03 -0.71
C THR A 2 -8.53 -15.76 -1.96
N SER A 3 -8.15 -14.51 -2.23
CA SER A 3 -7.38 -14.10 -3.44
C SER A 3 -5.85 -14.30 -3.33
N VAL A 4 -5.13 -14.26 -4.47
CA VAL A 4 -3.65 -14.47 -4.59
C VAL A 4 -2.86 -13.77 -3.53
N ASN A 5 -3.12 -12.47 -3.40
CA ASN A 5 -2.28 -11.64 -2.57
C ASN A 5 -2.45 -12.02 -1.11
N ALA A 6 -3.58 -12.61 -0.73
CA ALA A 6 -3.84 -13.15 0.60
C ALA A 6 -3.18 -14.52 0.82
N VAL A 7 -3.04 -15.37 -0.21
CA VAL A 7 -2.36 -16.68 -0.12
C VAL A 7 -0.92 -16.51 0.37
N TYR A 8 -0.18 -15.55 -0.21
CA TYR A 8 1.18 -15.26 0.20
C TYR A 8 1.30 -14.69 1.62
N GLN A 9 0.25 -14.10 2.19
CA GLN A 9 0.32 -13.58 3.56
C GLN A 9 0.39 -14.72 4.59
N PHE A 10 -0.09 -15.93 4.24
CA PHE A 10 -0.05 -17.09 5.12
C PHE A 10 1.37 -17.65 5.33
N ILE A 11 2.32 -17.31 4.45
CA ILE A 11 3.72 -17.76 4.57
C ILE A 11 4.37 -17.31 5.89
N ARG A 12 3.89 -16.19 6.46
CA ARG A 12 4.38 -15.64 7.73
C ARG A 12 4.09 -16.51 8.94
N ALA A 13 3.07 -17.37 8.88
CA ALA A 13 2.78 -18.32 9.95
C ALA A 13 3.85 -19.43 10.08
N TYR A 14 4.75 -19.53 9.09
CA TYR A 14 5.82 -20.53 9.00
C TYR A 14 7.21 -19.92 9.24
N ASP A 15 7.28 -18.72 9.82
CA ASP A 15 8.53 -17.97 10.06
C ASP A 15 9.27 -17.55 8.78
N LEU A 16 8.51 -17.34 7.69
CA LEU A 16 9.02 -17.05 6.37
C LEU A 16 8.45 -15.74 5.81
N THR A 17 9.12 -15.21 4.79
CA THR A 17 8.62 -14.09 3.98
C THR A 17 8.49 -14.53 2.52
N THR A 18 8.02 -13.65 1.63
CA THR A 18 7.90 -13.96 0.20
C THR A 18 9.25 -14.02 -0.54
N ASP A 19 10.34 -13.60 0.13
CA ASP A 19 11.67 -13.45 -0.44
C ASP A 19 12.76 -13.63 0.63
N PHE A 20 13.85 -12.85 0.60
CA PHE A 20 14.88 -12.83 1.63
C PHE A 20 14.36 -12.31 2.98
N ALA A 21 14.80 -12.95 4.05
CA ALA A 21 14.53 -12.55 5.42
C ALA A 21 15.80 -12.61 6.26
N VAL A 22 15.78 -11.93 7.41
CA VAL A 22 16.84 -12.08 8.43
C VAL A 22 16.31 -13.02 9.51
N LYS A 23 17.03 -14.12 9.75
CA LYS A 23 16.75 -15.09 10.81
C LYS A 23 18.05 -15.33 11.57
N ASP A 24 18.01 -15.10 12.88
CA ASP A 24 19.18 -15.25 13.77
C ASP A 24 20.43 -14.50 13.28
N GLY A 25 20.24 -13.28 12.77
CA GLY A 25 21.31 -12.43 12.25
C GLY A 25 21.86 -12.85 10.87
N LYS A 26 21.27 -13.87 10.22
CA LYS A 26 21.67 -14.34 8.89
C LYS A 26 20.60 -14.04 7.86
N ILE A 27 21.03 -13.70 6.65
CA ILE A 27 20.14 -13.59 5.50
C ILE A 27 19.80 -15.02 5.05
N ILE A 28 18.50 -15.32 5.01
CA ILE A 28 17.94 -16.57 4.50
C ILE A 28 17.10 -16.29 3.27
N TYR A 29 16.99 -17.25 2.37
CA TYR A 29 16.04 -17.19 1.26
C TYR A 29 14.82 -18.06 1.60
N SER A 30 13.67 -17.42 1.85
CA SER A 30 12.53 -18.09 2.50
C SER A 30 12.00 -19.31 1.71
N ARG A 31 12.24 -19.39 0.40
CA ARG A 31 11.71 -20.48 -0.45
C ARG A 31 12.54 -21.77 -0.45
N ILE A 32 13.70 -21.76 0.20
CA ILE A 32 14.54 -22.97 0.37
C ILE A 32 14.59 -23.45 1.82
N GLU A 33 13.89 -22.77 2.73
CA GLU A 33 13.80 -23.13 4.14
C GLU A 33 12.74 -24.22 4.37
N ASP A 34 12.91 -25.03 5.42
CA ASP A 34 12.03 -26.17 5.73
C ASP A 34 10.54 -25.79 5.84
N GLY A 35 10.24 -24.62 6.42
CA GLY A 35 8.87 -24.12 6.56
C GLY A 35 8.14 -23.89 5.24
N TYR A 36 8.87 -23.76 4.13
CA TYR A 36 8.28 -23.47 2.82
C TYR A 36 7.49 -24.66 2.28
N ARG A 37 8.00 -25.88 2.51
CA ARG A 37 7.30 -27.10 2.13
C ARG A 37 6.01 -27.27 2.92
N GLU A 38 6.03 -27.05 4.24
CA GLU A 38 4.85 -27.13 5.09
C GLU A 38 3.77 -26.11 4.67
N TRP A 39 4.20 -24.90 4.31
CA TRP A 39 3.32 -23.87 3.76
C TRP A 39 2.70 -24.33 2.43
N LEU A 40 3.50 -24.82 1.48
CA LEU A 40 3.01 -25.31 0.19
C LEU A 40 2.00 -26.45 0.34
N GLU A 41 2.29 -27.44 1.19
CA GLU A 41 1.37 -28.55 1.47
C GLU A 41 0.05 -28.05 2.06
N THR A 42 0.09 -27.02 2.91
CA THR A 42 -1.10 -26.41 3.48
C THR A 42 -1.91 -25.64 2.43
N MET A 43 -1.26 -24.83 1.60
CA MET A 43 -1.93 -24.11 0.51
C MET A 43 -2.52 -25.09 -0.51
N ALA A 44 -1.84 -26.19 -0.84
CA ALA A 44 -2.34 -27.23 -1.72
C ALA A 44 -3.60 -27.91 -1.16
N ARG A 45 -3.63 -28.22 0.15
CA ARG A 45 -4.84 -28.75 0.82
C ARG A 45 -5.99 -27.74 0.77
N TRP A 46 -5.72 -26.47 1.05
CA TRP A 46 -6.74 -25.42 1.02
C TRP A 46 -7.31 -25.18 -0.38
N TYR A 47 -6.46 -25.24 -1.41
CA TYR A 47 -6.88 -25.20 -2.80
C TYR A 47 -7.78 -26.39 -3.15
N LYS A 48 -7.35 -27.62 -2.82
CA LYS A 48 -8.15 -28.84 -3.05
C LYS A 48 -9.51 -28.79 -2.34
N ASN A 49 -9.58 -28.16 -1.17
CA ASN A 49 -10.81 -28.01 -0.39
C ASN A 49 -11.65 -26.78 -0.79
N GLY A 50 -11.29 -26.03 -1.84
CA GLY A 50 -12.06 -24.88 -2.33
C GLY A 50 -11.97 -23.62 -1.45
N LEU A 51 -10.98 -23.52 -0.56
CA LEU A 51 -10.79 -22.35 0.31
C LEU A 51 -10.03 -21.22 -0.42
N ILE A 52 -9.17 -21.58 -1.37
CA ILE A 52 -8.42 -20.65 -2.23
C ILE A 52 -9.17 -20.50 -3.55
N ASP A 53 -9.16 -19.28 -4.10
CA ASP A 53 -9.72 -19.00 -5.42
C ASP A 53 -9.07 -19.87 -6.50
N PRO A 54 -9.82 -20.67 -7.29
CA PRO A 54 -9.22 -21.45 -8.38
C PRO A 54 -8.54 -20.57 -9.41
N GLU A 55 -9.03 -19.34 -9.59
CA GLU A 55 -8.46 -18.35 -10.50
C GLU A 55 -7.45 -17.45 -9.77
N TYR A 56 -6.92 -17.86 -8.61
CA TYR A 56 -5.99 -17.01 -7.88
C TYR A 56 -4.86 -16.60 -8.83
N LEU A 57 -4.07 -17.51 -9.40
CA LEU A 57 -2.91 -17.14 -10.24
C LEU A 57 -3.17 -16.10 -11.35
N THR A 58 -4.40 -16.00 -11.86
CA THR A 58 -4.80 -15.06 -12.93
C THR A 58 -5.59 -13.85 -12.43
N THR A 59 -5.85 -13.74 -11.12
CA THR A 59 -6.58 -12.63 -10.52
C THR A 59 -5.69 -11.38 -10.45
N ASP A 60 -6.03 -10.39 -11.28
CA ASP A 60 -5.46 -9.04 -11.27
C ASP A 60 -6.24 -8.09 -10.31
N ALA A 61 -5.87 -6.80 -10.32
CA ALA A 61 -6.53 -5.80 -9.47
C ALA A 61 -8.02 -5.59 -9.82
N ASN A 62 -8.36 -5.62 -11.11
CA ASN A 62 -9.73 -5.38 -11.58
C ASN A 62 -10.65 -6.55 -11.22
N SER A 63 -10.22 -7.78 -11.49
CA SER A 63 -10.94 -8.99 -11.13
C SER A 63 -11.03 -9.16 -9.61
N LEU A 64 -10.00 -8.79 -8.84
CA LEU A 64 -10.09 -8.75 -7.38
C LEU A 64 -11.16 -7.75 -6.91
N SER A 65 -11.16 -6.54 -7.46
CA SER A 65 -12.18 -5.53 -7.14
C SER A 65 -13.58 -6.05 -7.45
N ALA A 66 -13.80 -6.62 -8.63
CA ALA A 66 -15.10 -7.19 -9.02
C ALA A 66 -15.54 -8.36 -8.13
N LYS A 67 -14.61 -9.24 -7.74
CA LYS A 67 -14.90 -10.35 -6.82
C LYS A 67 -15.23 -9.86 -5.42
N ALA A 68 -14.50 -8.86 -4.91
CA ALA A 68 -14.78 -8.27 -3.61
C ALA A 68 -16.15 -7.57 -3.62
N THR A 69 -16.34 -6.56 -4.48
CA THR A 69 -17.57 -5.75 -4.49
C THR A 69 -18.81 -6.54 -4.91
N GLY A 70 -18.64 -7.58 -5.72
CA GLY A 70 -19.71 -8.52 -6.12
C GLY A 70 -20.01 -9.63 -5.12
N ASN A 71 -19.51 -9.55 -3.87
CA ASN A 71 -19.72 -10.54 -2.81
C ASN A 71 -19.28 -11.98 -3.16
N LYS A 72 -18.23 -12.12 -3.99
CA LYS A 72 -17.63 -13.41 -4.38
C LYS A 72 -16.33 -13.72 -3.63
N ALA A 73 -15.75 -12.73 -2.96
CA ALA A 73 -14.56 -12.90 -2.11
C ALA A 73 -14.93 -12.78 -0.62
N PHE A 74 -14.46 -13.74 0.18
CA PHE A 74 -14.63 -13.70 1.64
C PHE A 74 -13.51 -12.91 2.32
N ALA A 75 -12.28 -13.05 1.80
CA ALA A 75 -11.10 -12.37 2.29
C ALA A 75 -10.17 -12.00 1.13
N TRP A 76 -9.47 -10.88 1.27
CA TRP A 76 -8.46 -10.42 0.33
C TRP A 76 -7.34 -9.69 1.07
N TYR A 77 -6.22 -9.51 0.38
CA TYR A 77 -5.14 -8.65 0.82
C TYR A 77 -5.13 -7.38 -0.01
N GLY A 78 -5.00 -6.23 0.65
CA GLY A 78 -4.96 -4.93 0.01
C GLY A 78 -4.71 -3.81 1.02
N ALA A 79 -4.41 -2.63 0.50
CA ALA A 79 -4.18 -1.44 1.32
C ALA A 79 -5.49 -0.99 1.98
N SER A 80 -5.41 -0.55 3.24
CA SER A 80 -6.57 -0.03 3.98
C SER A 80 -7.10 1.26 3.35
N GLY A 81 -6.23 2.21 3.01
CA GLY A 81 -6.62 3.50 2.43
C GLY A 81 -7.14 3.42 0.99
N GLY A 82 -6.76 2.37 0.25
CA GLY A 82 -7.16 2.16 -1.15
C GLY A 82 -8.25 1.09 -1.29
N ASN A 83 -7.91 -0.18 -1.09
CA ASN A 83 -8.83 -1.29 -1.34
C ASN A 83 -9.99 -1.33 -0.34
N LEU A 84 -9.71 -1.26 0.98
CA LEU A 84 -10.76 -1.41 1.99
C LEU A 84 -11.81 -0.29 1.88
N THR A 85 -11.37 0.97 1.83
CA THR A 85 -12.26 2.13 1.74
C THR A 85 -13.09 2.12 0.45
N SER A 86 -12.46 1.89 -0.70
CA SER A 86 -13.16 1.89 -2.00
C SER A 86 -14.13 0.72 -2.15
N TYR A 87 -13.74 -0.49 -1.74
CA TYR A 87 -14.60 -1.67 -1.87
C TYR A 87 -15.80 -1.56 -0.92
N VAL A 88 -15.60 -1.09 0.31
CA VAL A 88 -16.72 -0.86 1.26
C VAL A 88 -17.68 0.21 0.74
N ALA A 89 -17.16 1.31 0.18
CA ALA A 89 -18.01 2.34 -0.42
C ALA A 89 -18.86 1.78 -1.56
N ALA A 90 -18.28 0.95 -2.43
CA ALA A 90 -18.99 0.30 -3.52
C ALA A 90 -20.01 -0.76 -3.01
N MET A 91 -19.63 -1.61 -2.06
CA MET A 91 -20.55 -2.63 -1.51
C MET A 91 -21.76 -1.99 -0.81
N LYS A 92 -21.59 -0.83 -0.17
CA LYS A 92 -22.67 -0.10 0.51
C LYS A 92 -23.77 0.39 -0.42
N THR A 93 -23.51 0.51 -1.73
CA THR A 93 -24.56 0.87 -2.69
C THR A 93 -25.56 -0.27 -2.89
N SER A 94 -25.14 -1.53 -2.71
CA SER A 94 -25.99 -2.72 -2.78
C SER A 94 -26.44 -3.25 -1.42
N ASP A 95 -25.60 -3.12 -0.39
CA ASP A 95 -25.90 -3.56 0.99
C ASP A 95 -25.42 -2.49 1.99
N PRO A 96 -26.32 -1.60 2.46
CA PRO A 96 -25.98 -0.58 3.44
C PRO A 96 -25.42 -1.12 4.77
N ASN A 97 -25.69 -2.40 5.08
CA ASN A 97 -25.30 -3.05 6.34
C ASN A 97 -23.99 -3.84 6.23
N VAL A 98 -23.33 -3.84 5.06
CA VAL A 98 -22.09 -4.58 4.83
C VAL A 98 -21.02 -4.22 5.87
N LYS A 99 -20.37 -5.24 6.42
CA LYS A 99 -19.29 -5.09 7.41
C LYS A 99 -18.03 -5.76 6.88
N VAL A 100 -17.04 -4.93 6.54
CA VAL A 100 -15.69 -5.37 6.21
C VAL A 100 -14.72 -4.70 7.18
N ARG A 101 -13.76 -5.46 7.69
CA ARG A 101 -12.75 -4.97 8.64
C ARG A 101 -11.38 -5.52 8.29
N GLY A 102 -10.35 -4.77 8.64
CA GLY A 102 -9.00 -5.32 8.72
C GLY A 102 -8.94 -6.37 9.83
N ILE A 103 -8.13 -7.40 9.59
CA ILE A 103 -7.73 -8.38 10.60
C ILE A 103 -6.22 -8.30 10.78
N PRO A 104 -5.69 -8.64 11.97
CA PRO A 104 -4.26 -8.81 12.15
C PRO A 104 -3.71 -9.84 11.15
N TYR A 105 -2.44 -9.70 10.81
CA TYR A 105 -1.75 -10.76 10.07
C TYR A 105 -1.73 -12.05 10.86
N VAL A 106 -1.62 -13.17 10.14
CA VAL A 106 -1.46 -14.48 10.76
C VAL A 106 -0.19 -14.52 11.62
N GLN A 107 -0.30 -15.19 12.76
CA GLN A 107 0.79 -15.41 13.69
C GLN A 107 1.39 -16.80 13.46
N ASN A 108 2.68 -16.94 13.76
CA ASN A 108 3.32 -18.25 13.85
C ASN A 108 2.84 -19.01 15.11
N LYS A 109 3.35 -20.23 15.31
CA LYS A 109 3.03 -21.09 16.47
C LYS A 109 3.35 -20.44 17.84
N ASN A 110 4.20 -19.42 17.86
CA ASN A 110 4.61 -18.69 19.05
C ASN A 110 3.83 -17.37 19.25
N GLY A 111 2.80 -17.10 18.43
CA GLY A 111 2.02 -15.86 18.51
C GLY A 111 2.72 -14.64 17.91
N ILE A 112 3.85 -14.83 17.22
CA ILE A 112 4.66 -13.75 16.64
C ILE A 112 4.19 -13.50 15.20
N THR A 113 4.08 -12.22 14.86
CA THR A 113 3.85 -11.80 13.47
C THR A 113 5.16 -11.28 12.88
N ASN A 114 5.72 -12.01 11.91
CA ASN A 114 6.90 -11.57 11.14
C ASN A 114 6.52 -10.50 10.09
N ASN A 115 6.15 -9.31 10.57
CA ASN A 115 5.89 -8.17 9.70
C ASN A 115 7.21 -7.48 9.33
N LYS A 116 7.41 -7.31 8.02
CA LYS A 116 8.35 -6.31 7.53
C LYS A 116 7.80 -4.94 7.97
N ILE A 117 8.59 -4.19 8.74
CA ILE A 117 8.41 -2.72 8.80
C ILE A 117 8.57 -2.24 7.36
N GLY A 118 7.72 -1.32 6.91
CA GLY A 118 7.70 -0.85 5.53
C GLY A 118 9.12 -0.55 5.02
N ASP A 119 9.40 -0.94 3.78
CA ASP A 119 10.73 -0.80 3.22
C ASP A 119 11.16 0.68 3.25
N ALA A 120 12.33 0.97 3.81
CA ALA A 120 12.93 2.31 3.78
C ALA A 120 13.16 2.78 2.34
N TRP A 121 13.27 1.83 1.40
CA TRP A 121 13.34 2.07 -0.02
C TRP A 121 12.50 1.06 -0.78
N THR A 122 11.54 1.54 -1.57
CA THR A 122 10.59 0.70 -2.30
C THR A 122 11.12 0.21 -3.65
N GLY A 123 12.38 0.53 -4.00
CA GLY A 123 12.97 0.18 -5.29
C GLY A 123 12.56 1.08 -6.45
N HIS A 124 11.76 2.13 -6.19
CA HIS A 124 11.26 3.05 -7.21
C HIS A 124 11.94 4.42 -7.13
N GLY A 125 12.63 4.82 -8.20
CA GLY A 125 13.25 6.14 -8.30
C GLY A 125 13.21 6.70 -9.71
N THR A 126 13.49 8.00 -9.83
CA THR A 126 13.64 8.69 -11.11
C THR A 126 15.13 8.89 -11.39
N ALA A 127 15.55 8.66 -12.63
CA ALA A 127 16.93 8.87 -13.08
C ALA A 127 16.99 9.82 -14.28
N ILE A 128 18.05 10.60 -14.38
CA ILE A 128 18.34 11.45 -15.53
C ILE A 128 19.14 10.62 -16.53
N SER A 129 18.63 10.49 -17.76
CA SER A 129 19.31 9.72 -18.81
C SER A 129 20.51 10.49 -19.37
N THR A 130 21.45 9.75 -19.98
CA THR A 130 22.62 10.33 -20.67
C THR A 130 22.26 11.18 -21.89
N ALA A 131 21.01 11.11 -22.37
CA ALA A 131 20.50 11.92 -23.47
C ALA A 131 19.96 13.30 -23.01
N CYS A 132 19.88 13.55 -21.69
CA CYS A 132 19.40 14.83 -21.17
C CYS A 132 20.37 15.95 -21.56
N LYS A 133 19.87 16.93 -22.31
CA LYS A 133 20.67 18.07 -22.77
C LYS A 133 20.95 19.10 -21.68
N ASP A 134 20.12 19.12 -20.64
CA ASP A 134 20.21 20.06 -19.53
C ASP A 134 19.99 19.33 -18.20
N VAL A 135 21.06 18.72 -17.71
CA VAL A 135 21.06 17.96 -16.46
C VAL A 135 20.82 18.87 -15.26
N GLU A 136 21.25 20.14 -15.31
CA GLU A 136 21.12 21.07 -14.19
C GLU A 136 19.63 21.43 -13.96
N VAL A 137 18.89 21.75 -15.02
CA VAL A 137 17.45 22.03 -14.92
C VAL A 137 16.69 20.78 -14.49
N ALA A 138 17.04 19.60 -15.04
CA ALA A 138 16.41 18.35 -14.64
C ALA A 138 16.64 18.04 -13.14
N LEU A 139 17.85 18.28 -12.62
CA LEU A 139 18.15 18.13 -11.20
C LEU A 139 17.36 19.11 -10.33
N LYS A 140 17.28 20.40 -10.72
CA LYS A 140 16.48 21.41 -10.00
C LYS A 140 15.01 21.02 -9.91
N TRP A 141 14.46 20.43 -10.99
CA TRP A 141 13.08 19.95 -10.98
C TRP A 141 12.86 18.76 -10.05
N LEU A 142 13.82 17.81 -9.99
CA LEU A 142 13.76 16.70 -9.04
C LEU A 142 13.90 17.19 -7.59
N ASP A 143 14.81 18.13 -7.33
CA ASP A 143 15.04 18.73 -6.02
C ASP A 143 13.81 19.51 -5.53
N PHE A 144 13.08 20.17 -6.44
CA PHE A 144 11.83 20.87 -6.10
C PHE A 144 10.83 19.96 -5.39
N ALA A 145 10.70 18.68 -5.79
CA ALA A 145 9.78 17.73 -5.14
C ALA A 145 10.12 17.46 -3.66
N TYR A 146 11.35 17.73 -3.24
CA TYR A 146 11.80 17.61 -1.84
C TYR A 146 11.67 18.92 -1.05
N SER A 147 11.41 20.04 -1.71
CA SER A 147 11.09 21.32 -1.05
C SER A 147 9.72 21.26 -0.36
N LYS A 148 9.46 22.18 0.57
CA LYS A 148 8.15 22.27 1.25
C LYS A 148 7.00 22.52 0.28
N GLU A 149 7.22 23.39 -0.70
CA GLU A 149 6.25 23.74 -1.73
C GLU A 149 5.98 22.54 -2.65
N GLY A 150 7.03 21.89 -3.15
CA GLY A 150 6.89 20.70 -3.99
C GLY A 150 6.24 19.53 -3.25
N GLN A 151 6.57 19.30 -1.98
CA GLN A 151 5.86 18.30 -1.16
C GLN A 151 4.37 18.61 -1.04
N ASN A 152 4.01 19.87 -0.78
CA ASN A 152 2.62 20.27 -0.70
C ASN A 152 1.91 20.09 -2.04
N LEU A 153 2.54 20.49 -3.15
CA LEU A 153 2.01 20.30 -4.50
C LEU A 153 1.77 18.82 -4.80
N MET A 154 2.76 17.98 -4.52
CA MET A 154 2.69 16.56 -4.82
C MET A 154 1.67 15.85 -3.95
N VAL A 155 1.49 16.25 -2.68
CA VAL A 155 0.61 15.59 -1.71
C VAL A 155 -0.81 16.12 -1.69
N TYR A 156 -0.97 17.42 -1.80
CA TYR A 156 -2.26 18.10 -1.61
C TYR A 156 -2.75 18.81 -2.88
N GLY A 157 -1.91 18.98 -3.88
CA GLY A 157 -2.22 19.70 -5.11
C GLY A 157 -2.03 21.21 -4.98
N GLU A 158 -2.92 21.99 -5.55
CA GLU A 158 -2.83 23.45 -5.59
C GLU A 158 -3.54 24.10 -4.38
N GLU A 159 -2.86 25.06 -3.73
CA GLU A 159 -3.42 25.85 -2.64
C GLU A 159 -4.59 26.72 -3.13
N GLY A 160 -5.68 26.77 -2.37
CA GLY A 160 -6.91 27.47 -2.76
C GLY A 160 -7.83 26.66 -3.68
N VAL A 161 -7.32 25.58 -4.30
CA VAL A 161 -8.11 24.68 -5.17
C VAL A 161 -8.36 23.36 -4.46
N SER A 162 -7.31 22.59 -4.22
CA SER A 162 -7.42 21.24 -3.65
C SER A 162 -7.08 21.20 -2.16
N TYR A 163 -6.41 22.20 -1.61
CA TYR A 163 -6.22 22.34 -0.17
C TYR A 163 -6.15 23.80 0.29
N ASN A 164 -6.35 24.02 1.59
CA ASN A 164 -6.13 25.30 2.25
C ASN A 164 -5.40 25.11 3.57
N TRP A 165 -4.71 26.14 4.04
CA TRP A 165 -4.11 26.13 5.38
C TRP A 165 -5.18 26.36 6.46
N VAL A 166 -5.25 25.45 7.43
CA VAL A 166 -6.09 25.59 8.61
C VAL A 166 -5.21 25.33 9.83
N ASN A 167 -4.99 26.37 10.64
CA ASN A 167 -4.16 26.31 11.85
C ASN A 167 -2.74 25.76 11.59
N GLY A 168 -2.12 26.15 10.48
CA GLY A 168 -0.77 25.69 10.10
C GLY A 168 -0.71 24.27 9.53
N TYR A 169 -1.86 23.64 9.25
CA TYR A 169 -1.93 22.33 8.59
C TYR A 169 -2.60 22.43 7.22
N PRO A 170 -2.02 21.81 6.17
CA PRO A 170 -2.69 21.72 4.87
C PRO A 170 -3.90 20.77 5.00
N LYS A 171 -5.10 21.33 4.83
CA LYS A 171 -6.35 20.59 4.86
C LYS A 171 -6.91 20.50 3.44
N LEU A 172 -7.09 19.27 2.94
CA LEU A 172 -7.78 19.02 1.67
C LEU A 172 -9.17 19.68 1.69
N ALA A 173 -9.52 20.33 0.60
CA ALA A 173 -10.79 21.03 0.46
C ALA A 173 -11.96 20.04 0.44
N ASP A 174 -13.10 20.41 1.05
CA ASP A 174 -14.27 19.53 1.16
C ASP A 174 -14.80 19.09 -0.22
N MET A 175 -14.60 19.92 -1.26
CA MET A 175 -14.96 19.60 -2.65
C MET A 175 -14.27 18.34 -3.20
N ILE A 176 -13.15 17.92 -2.62
CA ILE A 176 -12.48 16.67 -3.00
C ILE A 176 -13.33 15.49 -2.57
N PHE A 177 -13.89 15.52 -1.36
CA PHE A 177 -14.67 14.39 -0.84
C PHE A 177 -16.11 14.35 -1.33
N ASN A 178 -16.60 15.44 -1.93
CA ASN A 178 -17.96 15.56 -2.46
C ASN A 178 -18.06 15.26 -3.96
N GLN A 179 -17.21 14.36 -4.49
CA GLN A 179 -17.19 13.97 -5.90
C GLN A 179 -18.07 12.73 -6.13
N PRO A 180 -19.19 12.84 -6.88
CA PRO A 180 -20.07 11.70 -7.14
C PRO A 180 -19.33 10.55 -7.83
N GLY A 181 -19.48 9.33 -7.32
CA GLY A 181 -18.93 8.11 -7.92
C GLY A 181 -17.43 7.86 -7.68
N LEU A 182 -16.75 8.67 -6.86
CA LEU A 182 -15.35 8.45 -6.50
C LEU A 182 -15.19 8.10 -5.01
N SER A 183 -14.29 7.16 -4.71
CA SER A 183 -13.75 7.02 -3.36
C SER A 183 -12.85 8.21 -3.00
N GLY A 184 -12.66 8.47 -1.71
CA GLY A 184 -11.78 9.56 -1.24
C GLY A 184 -10.37 9.48 -1.82
N SER A 185 -9.80 8.28 -1.96
CA SER A 185 -8.47 8.09 -2.58
C SER A 185 -8.50 8.46 -4.07
N GLN A 186 -9.50 8.03 -4.84
CA GLN A 186 -9.61 8.38 -6.26
C GLN A 186 -9.84 9.88 -6.47
N ALA A 187 -10.60 10.52 -5.58
CA ALA A 187 -10.82 11.95 -5.65
C ALA A 187 -9.53 12.74 -5.37
N ILE A 188 -8.73 12.32 -4.39
CA ILE A 188 -7.42 12.91 -4.08
C ILE A 188 -6.44 12.72 -5.26
N SER A 189 -6.43 11.56 -5.91
CA SER A 189 -5.57 11.29 -7.08
C SER A 189 -5.81 12.22 -8.27
N LYS A 190 -6.97 12.90 -8.37
CA LYS A 190 -7.23 13.88 -9.43
C LYS A 190 -6.42 15.17 -9.29
N TYR A 191 -5.99 15.48 -8.06
CA TYR A 191 -5.37 16.76 -7.72
C TYR A 191 -3.94 16.60 -7.17
N SER A 192 -3.51 15.38 -6.86
CA SER A 192 -2.21 15.12 -6.25
C SER A 192 -1.56 13.89 -6.87
N VAL A 193 -0.22 13.89 -6.89
CA VAL A 193 0.58 12.77 -7.39
C VAL A 193 0.86 11.75 -6.27
N ALA A 194 0.82 12.18 -5.00
CA ALA A 194 1.14 11.36 -3.83
C ALA A 194 0.05 10.39 -3.39
N ALA A 195 -1.12 10.36 -4.05
CA ALA A 195 -2.05 9.25 -3.83
C ALA A 195 -1.38 7.89 -4.11
N ALA A 196 -0.24 7.88 -4.83
CA ALA A 196 0.71 6.79 -4.89
C ALA A 196 2.10 7.24 -4.40
N ASN A 197 2.47 6.85 -3.17
CA ASN A 197 3.85 6.60 -2.73
C ASN A 197 4.79 7.78 -2.37
N ASN A 198 4.35 9.03 -2.24
CA ASN A 198 5.26 10.09 -1.76
C ASN A 198 5.19 10.27 -0.24
N CYS A 199 6.36 10.23 0.40
CA CYS A 199 6.51 10.52 1.82
C CYS A 199 6.37 12.02 2.05
N TYR A 200 5.34 12.42 2.80
CA TYR A 200 5.32 13.74 3.41
C TYR A 200 6.27 13.70 4.61
N PHE A 201 7.40 14.37 4.51
CA PHE A 201 8.28 14.59 5.67
C PHE A 201 7.62 15.62 6.58
N ALA A 202 6.59 15.21 7.32
CA ALA A 202 6.19 15.95 8.50
C ALA A 202 7.34 15.80 9.50
N ASN A 203 8.12 16.86 9.68
CA ASN A 203 9.07 16.96 10.76
C ASN A 203 8.27 16.99 12.08
N SER A 204 7.78 15.84 12.54
CA SER A 204 6.99 15.71 13.77
C SER A 204 7.89 15.66 15.01
N GLN A 205 9.01 16.38 14.98
CA GLN A 205 9.88 16.53 16.12
C GLN A 205 10.05 18.00 16.46
N ASN A 206 9.01 18.54 17.10
CA ASN A 206 9.25 19.57 18.11
C ASN A 206 10.14 18.96 19.20
N GLY A 207 11.43 19.23 19.08
CA GLY A 207 12.36 19.14 20.20
C GLY A 207 13.54 18.20 20.02
N LYS A 208 14.33 18.33 18.95
CA LYS A 208 15.79 18.59 19.00
C LYS A 208 16.46 18.30 17.65
N ASN A 209 17.38 19.20 17.33
CA ASN A 209 18.28 19.27 16.17
C ASN A 209 18.61 17.91 15.54
N ASN A 210 18.43 17.82 14.22
CA ASN A 210 19.43 17.22 13.34
C ASN A 210 19.32 17.90 11.98
N GLU A 211 20.36 18.67 11.66
CA GLU A 211 20.61 19.21 10.33
C GLU A 211 20.87 18.03 9.38
N CYS A 212 20.00 17.82 8.40
CA CYS A 212 20.37 17.02 7.24
C CYS A 212 20.90 17.97 6.17
N ARG A 213 22.21 18.22 6.18
CA ARG A 213 22.96 18.50 4.96
C ARG A 213 23.23 17.17 4.26
N SER A 214 23.38 17.22 2.94
CA SER A 214 23.86 16.14 2.05
C SER A 214 24.88 15.21 2.70
#